data_AF-A0A0F6YNC6-F1
#
_entry.id   AF-A0A0F6YNC6-F1
#
_cell.length_a   1.000
_cell.length_b   1.000
_cell.length_c   1.000
_cell.angle_alpha   90.00
_cell.angle_beta   90.00
_cell.angle_gamma   90.00
#
_symmetry.space_group_name_H-M   'P 1'
#
loop_
_entity.id
_entity.type
_entity.pdbx_description
1 polymer ?
#
loop_
_entity_poly.entity_id
_entity_poly.type
_entity_poly.pdbx_seq_one_letter_code
_entity_poly.pdbx_strand_id
1 'polypeptide(L)'
;MLVVLASLPAVAEAQYDRTGSLRAANTTQVAVAREEVELDCTAGAPDELECALHVTWTLENTSETAQTPQIVFSWPHEAEARLTVEGAEIAELPTIRPLTVVVAPGSTTTVELRATLTLDWNYVAGESGVQGPLESLDALYARHPLLATPWVRVRRGFVWVRPDDLRFASIGPTHVRVRVPEGWHPGADLRATDEARVLTYESPRENAPRRIGMELTRGSRGDFFRHGGPFLALGGTIDAGVRGRVGYEIGLGEFVLVSVAVDTDFEEQAIVTPQVELASWGMVLIPSLSLGVGVPVRVTSTEDHPSTVGIRIESSATFFAAAFVATLDVWPGEGDFALSILGRVGL
;
A
#
# COMPACT_ATOMS: atom_id res chain seq x y z
N MET A 1 -22.77 13.35 -17.83
CA MET A 1 -22.14 12.83 -16.60
C MET A 1 -22.39 11.33 -16.58
N LEU A 2 -21.49 10.56 -17.21
CA LEU A 2 -21.63 9.12 -17.43
C LEU A 2 -20.74 8.42 -16.39
N VAL A 3 -21.35 7.85 -15.36
CA VAL A 3 -20.62 7.06 -14.35
C VAL A 3 -20.38 5.68 -14.99
N VAL A 4 -19.18 5.48 -15.53
CA VAL A 4 -18.72 4.17 -15.96
C VAL A 4 -18.32 3.40 -14.70
N LEU A 5 -19.24 2.59 -14.19
CA LEU A 5 -18.93 1.52 -13.24
C LEU A 5 -18.14 0.45 -14.00
N ALA A 6 -16.82 0.63 -14.08
CA ALA A 6 -15.92 -0.42 -14.51
C ALA A 6 -15.95 -1.51 -13.44
N SER A 7 -16.54 -2.66 -13.76
CA SER A 7 -16.34 -3.89 -13.02
C SER A 7 -14.83 -4.16 -12.95
N LEU A 8 -14.28 -4.12 -11.73
CA LEU A 8 -12.89 -4.50 -11.48
C LEU A 8 -12.66 -5.91 -12.05
N PRO A 9 -11.66 -6.11 -12.93
CA PRO A 9 -11.43 -7.42 -13.52
C PRO A 9 -10.91 -8.39 -12.47
N ALA A 10 -11.29 -9.66 -12.60
CA ALA A 10 -10.94 -10.81 -11.76
C ALA A 10 -9.44 -11.21 -11.83
N VAL A 11 -8.54 -10.22 -11.89
CA VAL A 11 -7.07 -10.39 -12.05
C VAL A 11 -6.38 -10.62 -10.70
N ALA A 12 -7.06 -10.41 -9.58
CA ALA A 12 -6.47 -10.58 -8.23
C ALA A 12 -6.33 -12.04 -7.75
N GLU A 13 -6.76 -13.04 -8.53
CA GLU A 13 -6.84 -14.43 -8.06
C GLU A 13 -5.57 -15.27 -8.28
N ALA A 14 -4.67 -14.87 -9.19
CA ALA A 14 -3.40 -15.56 -9.43
C ALA A 14 -2.27 -15.11 -8.47
N GLN A 15 -2.55 -14.21 -7.52
CA GLN A 15 -1.53 -13.37 -6.89
C GLN A 15 -1.31 -13.64 -5.38
N TYR A 16 -1.98 -14.65 -4.84
CA TYR A 16 -1.79 -15.13 -3.47
C TYR A 16 -1.26 -16.57 -3.46
N ASP A 17 -0.08 -16.78 -4.04
CA ASP A 17 0.62 -18.08 -4.07
C ASP A 17 0.99 -18.63 -2.68
N ARG A 18 0.80 -17.82 -1.62
CA ARG A 18 1.10 -18.20 -0.23
C ARG A 18 -0.19 -18.30 0.58
N THR A 19 -0.95 -19.36 0.29
CA THR A 19 -2.19 -19.68 0.99
C THR A 19 -1.99 -20.89 1.91
N GLY A 20 -2.30 -20.75 3.20
CA GLY A 20 -2.42 -21.86 4.13
C GLY A 20 -3.90 -22.25 4.28
N SER A 21 -4.22 -23.54 4.21
CA SER A 21 -5.59 -24.01 4.48
C SER A 21 -5.64 -25.39 5.10
N LEU A 22 -6.59 -25.59 6.01
CA LEU A 22 -6.95 -26.89 6.58
C LEU A 22 -8.25 -27.38 5.95
N ARG A 23 -8.30 -28.64 5.53
CA ARG A 23 -9.49 -29.28 4.95
C ARG A 23 -9.63 -30.70 5.48
N ALA A 24 -10.84 -31.26 5.43
CA ALA A 24 -11.05 -32.70 5.58
C ALA A 24 -11.16 -33.36 4.20
N ALA A 25 -10.47 -34.48 3.99
CA ALA A 25 -10.56 -35.31 2.79
C ALA A 25 -11.80 -36.21 2.79
N ASN A 26 -12.39 -36.47 3.95
CA ASN A 26 -13.61 -37.27 4.11
C ASN A 26 -14.72 -36.48 4.80
N THR A 27 -15.95 -36.94 4.61
CA THR A 27 -17.12 -36.38 5.30
C THR A 27 -17.09 -36.78 6.77
N THR A 28 -17.32 -35.83 7.68
CA THR A 28 -17.28 -36.06 9.12
C THR A 28 -18.33 -35.21 9.85
N GLN A 29 -18.65 -35.55 11.10
CA GLN A 29 -19.41 -34.70 12.03
C GLN A 29 -18.48 -33.91 12.98
N VAL A 30 -17.19 -33.87 12.66
CA VAL A 30 -16.20 -33.05 13.35
C VAL A 30 -16.20 -31.64 12.78
N ALA A 31 -16.20 -30.63 13.65
CA ALA A 31 -16.08 -29.23 13.29
C ALA A 31 -14.88 -28.58 13.97
N VAL A 32 -14.39 -27.47 13.44
CA VAL A 32 -13.37 -26.64 14.11
C VAL A 32 -14.08 -25.68 15.05
N ALA A 33 -14.02 -25.98 16.36
CA ALA A 33 -14.70 -25.25 17.43
C ALA A 33 -13.93 -24.02 17.91
N ARG A 34 -12.62 -23.98 17.69
CA ARG A 34 -11.74 -22.83 17.94
C ARG A 34 -10.54 -22.87 17.01
N GLU A 35 -10.10 -21.70 16.57
CA GLU A 35 -8.93 -21.53 15.73
C GLU A 35 -8.07 -20.39 16.27
N GLU A 36 -6.78 -20.64 16.43
CA GLU A 36 -5.79 -19.65 16.81
C GLU A 36 -4.66 -19.68 15.78
N VAL A 37 -4.32 -18.52 15.25
CA VAL A 37 -3.29 -18.34 14.22
C VAL A 37 -2.31 -17.31 14.73
N GLU A 38 -1.08 -17.70 15.02
CA GLU A 38 -0.01 -16.80 15.42
C GLU A 38 1.04 -16.75 14.32
N LEU A 39 1.36 -15.55 13.85
CA LEU A 39 2.38 -15.30 12.85
C LEU A 39 3.45 -14.39 13.46
N ASP A 40 4.64 -14.93 13.71
CA ASP A 40 5.77 -14.18 14.28
C ASP A 40 6.83 -13.94 13.21
N CYS A 41 6.89 -12.70 12.71
CA CYS A 41 7.80 -12.32 11.64
C CYS A 41 9.05 -11.60 12.18
N THR A 42 10.19 -11.99 11.63
CA THR A 42 11.49 -11.37 11.82
C THR A 42 12.02 -10.85 10.48
N ALA A 43 12.79 -9.76 10.53
CA ALA A 43 13.39 -9.21 9.33
C ALA A 43 14.65 -10.02 8.97
N GLY A 44 14.69 -10.54 7.74
CA GLY A 44 15.85 -11.22 7.16
C GLY A 44 16.70 -10.25 6.34
N ALA A 45 16.88 -10.55 5.04
CA ALA A 45 17.46 -9.66 4.06
C ALA A 45 16.65 -8.33 3.90
N PRO A 46 17.14 -7.30 3.18
CA PRO A 46 16.57 -5.94 3.18
C PRO A 46 15.06 -5.84 2.93
N ASP A 47 14.47 -6.82 2.24
CA ASP A 47 13.04 -6.88 1.95
C ASP A 47 12.43 -8.26 2.27
N GLU A 48 13.13 -9.11 3.01
CA GLU A 48 12.67 -10.47 3.31
C GLU A 48 12.11 -10.54 4.73
N LEU A 49 10.98 -11.24 4.89
CA LEU A 49 10.46 -11.59 6.20
C LEU A 49 10.51 -13.10 6.40
N GLU A 50 11.15 -13.53 7.47
CA GLU A 50 11.06 -14.90 7.95
C GLU A 50 10.00 -14.94 9.05
N CYS A 51 8.90 -15.66 8.80
CA CYS A 51 7.78 -15.75 9.72
C CYS A 51 7.59 -17.18 10.24
N ALA A 52 7.55 -17.34 11.55
CA ALA A 52 7.08 -18.55 12.19
C ALA A 52 5.55 -18.51 12.28
N LEU A 53 4.88 -19.42 11.58
CA LEU A 53 3.44 -19.64 11.70
C LEU A 53 3.19 -20.75 12.74
N HIS A 54 2.34 -20.46 13.72
CA HIS A 54 1.80 -21.42 14.65
C HIS A 54 0.28 -21.39 14.57
N VAL A 55 -0.34 -22.53 14.26
CA VAL A 55 -1.79 -22.64 14.17
C VAL A 55 -2.28 -23.74 15.09
N THR A 56 -3.28 -23.42 15.89
CA THR A 56 -3.95 -24.35 16.79
C THR A 56 -5.41 -24.47 16.42
N TRP A 57 -5.85 -25.69 16.12
CA TRP A 57 -7.26 -26.01 15.90
C TRP A 57 -7.77 -26.89 17.05
N THR A 58 -8.88 -26.49 17.65
CA THR A 58 -9.65 -27.35 18.53
C THR A 58 -10.77 -27.98 17.71
N LEU A 59 -10.65 -29.28 17.46
CA LEU A 59 -11.66 -30.08 16.79
C LEU A 59 -12.68 -30.57 17.81
N GLU A 60 -13.97 -30.50 17.48
CA GLU A 60 -15.06 -30.99 18.32
C GLU A 60 -15.88 -32.04 17.57
N ASN A 61 -16.12 -33.19 18.20
CA ASN A 61 -17.01 -34.21 17.70
C ASN A 61 -18.35 -34.18 18.44
N THR A 62 -19.39 -33.70 17.77
CA THR A 62 -20.75 -33.62 18.35
C THR A 62 -21.56 -34.91 18.18
N SER A 63 -20.98 -35.93 17.54
CA SER A 63 -21.66 -37.22 17.32
C SER A 63 -21.56 -38.15 18.53
N GLU A 64 -22.46 -39.14 18.57
CA GLU A 64 -22.46 -40.20 19.59
C GLU A 64 -21.38 -41.28 19.35
N THR A 65 -20.65 -41.20 18.23
CA THR A 65 -19.66 -42.20 17.82
C THR A 65 -18.29 -41.59 17.59
N ALA A 66 -17.23 -42.38 17.76
CA ALA A 66 -15.89 -41.88 17.46
C ALA A 66 -15.80 -41.56 15.96
N GLN A 67 -15.24 -40.40 15.64
CA GLN A 67 -15.03 -39.95 14.27
C GLN A 67 -13.54 -39.98 13.94
N THR A 68 -13.24 -40.22 12.67
CA THR A 68 -11.85 -40.29 12.18
C THR A 68 -11.65 -39.41 10.95
N PRO A 69 -11.67 -38.08 11.09
CA PRO A 69 -11.38 -37.18 9.97
C PRO A 69 -9.98 -37.42 9.39
N GLN A 70 -9.91 -37.36 8.08
CA GLN A 70 -8.68 -37.30 7.32
C GLN A 70 -8.37 -35.84 7.02
N ILE A 71 -7.42 -35.25 7.71
CA ILE A 71 -7.10 -33.82 7.64
C ILE A 71 -6.01 -33.60 6.61
N VAL A 72 -6.24 -32.67 5.70
CA VAL A 72 -5.28 -32.25 4.67
C VAL A 72 -4.92 -30.80 4.94
N PHE A 73 -3.62 -30.57 5.04
CA PHE A 73 -3.07 -29.23 5.10
C PHE A 73 -2.47 -28.89 3.73
N SER A 74 -2.90 -27.76 3.17
CA SER A 74 -2.30 -27.22 1.94
C SER A 74 -1.36 -26.08 2.31
N TRP A 75 -0.14 -26.17 1.81
CA TRP A 75 0.95 -25.26 2.13
C TRP A 75 1.80 -24.99 0.89
N PRO A 76 2.40 -23.79 0.76
CA PRO A 76 3.31 -23.50 -0.34
C PRO A 76 4.49 -24.48 -0.34
N HIS A 77 4.90 -24.95 -1.53
CA HIS A 77 5.89 -26.02 -1.68
C HIS A 77 7.30 -25.69 -1.16
N GLU A 78 7.59 -24.42 -0.90
CA GLU A 78 8.93 -23.93 -0.54
C GLU A 78 9.15 -23.78 0.97
N ALA A 79 8.14 -24.09 1.79
CA ALA A 79 8.17 -23.81 3.22
C ALA A 79 8.13 -25.09 4.07
N GLU A 80 9.02 -25.16 5.08
CA GLU A 80 9.08 -26.26 6.04
C GLU A 80 7.92 -26.16 7.02
N ALA A 81 7.25 -27.29 7.29
CA ALA A 81 6.18 -27.34 8.26
C ALA A 81 6.12 -28.68 9.01
N ARG A 82 5.72 -28.63 10.28
CA ARG A 82 5.56 -29.76 11.19
C ARG A 82 4.16 -29.76 11.76
N LEU A 83 3.53 -30.93 11.75
CA LEU A 83 2.17 -31.10 12.24
C LEU A 83 2.19 -32.05 13.44
N THR A 84 1.59 -31.60 14.55
CA THR A 84 1.45 -32.38 15.79
C THR A 84 -0.02 -32.50 16.17
N VAL A 85 -0.39 -33.58 16.85
CA VAL A 85 -1.73 -33.78 17.43
C VAL A 85 -1.54 -34.17 18.88
N GLU A 86 -2.19 -33.45 19.80
CA GLU A 86 -2.01 -33.64 21.24
C GLU A 86 -0.51 -33.64 21.66
N GLY A 87 0.31 -32.82 21.00
CA GLY A 87 1.75 -32.70 21.26
C GLY A 87 2.62 -33.84 20.68
N ALA A 88 2.03 -34.88 20.08
CA ALA A 88 2.79 -35.91 19.36
C ALA A 88 3.03 -35.47 17.92
N GLU A 89 4.29 -35.48 17.47
CA GLU A 89 4.65 -35.18 16.08
C GLU A 89 4.22 -36.32 15.16
N ILE A 90 3.52 -35.99 14.07
CA ILE A 90 2.95 -37.00 13.17
C ILE A 90 3.46 -36.88 11.74
N ALA A 91 3.82 -35.68 11.28
CA ALA A 91 4.34 -35.49 9.93
C ALA A 91 5.23 -34.25 9.78
N GLU A 92 6.28 -34.39 8.98
CA GLU A 92 6.99 -33.28 8.34
C GLU A 92 6.40 -33.05 6.94
N LEU A 93 6.04 -31.81 6.62
CA LEU A 93 5.46 -31.40 5.34
C LEU A 93 6.57 -31.02 4.35
N PRO A 94 6.37 -31.18 3.03
CA PRO A 94 5.09 -31.47 2.37
C PRO A 94 4.79 -32.98 2.29
N THR A 95 3.93 -33.48 3.17
CA THR A 95 3.32 -34.80 3.03
C THR A 95 1.98 -34.68 2.32
N ILE A 96 1.88 -35.30 1.14
CA ILE A 96 0.66 -35.42 0.31
C ILE A 96 -0.42 -36.29 1.01
N ARG A 97 -0.10 -36.90 2.16
CA ARG A 97 -0.97 -37.88 2.82
C ARG A 97 -1.89 -37.20 3.83
N PRO A 98 -3.21 -37.42 3.75
CA PRO A 98 -4.13 -36.96 4.77
C PRO A 98 -3.75 -37.54 6.14
N LEU A 99 -3.77 -36.70 7.17
CA LEU A 99 -3.55 -37.08 8.55
C LEU A 99 -4.84 -37.64 9.15
N THR A 100 -4.78 -38.86 9.67
CA THR A 100 -5.90 -39.49 10.37
C THR A 100 -5.93 -39.02 11.82
N VAL A 101 -6.96 -38.28 12.23
CA VAL A 101 -7.16 -37.86 13.62
C VAL A 101 -8.37 -38.59 14.19
N VAL A 102 -8.28 -39.14 15.39
CA VAL A 102 -9.41 -39.79 16.07
C VAL A 102 -9.98 -38.81 17.10
N VAL A 103 -11.27 -38.49 16.98
CA VAL A 103 -11.97 -37.63 17.94
C VAL A 103 -13.10 -38.44 18.59
N ALA A 104 -13.01 -38.65 19.90
CA ALA A 104 -13.98 -39.45 20.65
C ALA A 104 -15.36 -38.74 20.72
N PRO A 105 -16.47 -39.49 20.97
CA PRO A 105 -17.81 -38.89 21.08
C PRO A 105 -17.86 -37.77 22.13
N GLY A 106 -18.44 -36.63 21.78
CA GLY A 106 -18.60 -35.49 22.70
C GLY A 106 -17.28 -34.90 23.24
N SER A 107 -16.15 -35.21 22.61
CA SER A 107 -14.82 -34.76 23.04
C SER A 107 -14.24 -33.71 22.10
N THR A 108 -13.14 -33.09 22.56
CA THR A 108 -12.33 -32.22 21.73
C THR A 108 -10.93 -32.78 21.55
N THR A 109 -10.28 -32.43 20.45
CA THR A 109 -8.89 -32.81 20.15
C THR A 109 -8.16 -31.62 19.55
N THR A 110 -6.94 -31.39 19.99
CA THR A 110 -6.09 -30.28 19.53
C THR A 110 -5.13 -30.75 18.44
N VAL A 111 -5.13 -30.02 17.33
CA VAL A 111 -4.17 -30.18 16.24
C VAL A 111 -3.34 -28.90 16.17
N GLU A 112 -2.02 -29.03 16.19
CA GLU A 112 -1.09 -27.90 16.07
C GLU A 112 -0.25 -28.01 14.80
N LEU A 113 -0.12 -26.91 14.08
CA LEU A 113 0.80 -26.75 12.97
C LEU A 113 1.86 -25.73 13.35
N ARG A 114 3.13 -26.08 13.12
CA ARG A 114 4.26 -25.14 13.17
C ARG A 114 4.95 -25.10 11.84
N ALA A 115 5.10 -23.92 11.27
CA ALA A 115 5.71 -23.78 9.95
C ALA A 115 6.59 -22.54 9.89
N THR A 116 7.60 -22.57 9.01
CA THR A 116 8.44 -21.42 8.72
C THR A 116 8.15 -20.95 7.30
N LEU A 117 7.83 -19.66 7.17
CA LEU A 117 7.49 -18.98 5.93
C LEU A 117 8.53 -17.92 5.62
N THR A 118 9.14 -17.96 4.44
CA THR A 118 9.95 -16.86 3.95
C THR A 118 9.15 -16.00 3.00
N LEU A 119 8.66 -14.83 3.42
CA LEU A 119 7.95 -13.88 2.57
C LEU A 119 8.98 -12.98 1.84
N ASP A 120 9.48 -13.45 0.71
CA ASP A 120 10.50 -12.79 -0.13
C ASP A 120 9.93 -12.03 -1.34
N TRP A 121 8.65 -12.24 -1.66
CA TRP A 121 8.08 -11.71 -2.90
C TRP A 121 7.91 -10.19 -2.85
N ASN A 122 8.73 -9.48 -3.61
CA ASN A 122 8.68 -8.04 -3.78
C ASN A 122 7.40 -7.58 -4.48
N TYR A 123 6.41 -7.15 -3.71
CA TYR A 123 5.35 -6.29 -4.21
C TYR A 123 5.70 -4.84 -3.91
N VAL A 124 6.07 -4.07 -4.93
CA VAL A 124 6.25 -2.62 -4.85
C VAL A 124 4.98 -1.99 -5.40
N ALA A 125 4.02 -1.70 -4.53
CA ALA A 125 2.79 -1.04 -4.95
C ALA A 125 2.94 0.47 -4.83
N GLY A 126 2.47 1.20 -5.84
CA GLY A 126 1.91 2.53 -5.59
C GLY A 126 0.85 2.48 -4.47
N GLU A 127 0.62 3.57 -3.78
CA GLU A 127 -0.43 3.68 -2.76
C GLU A 127 -1.84 3.46 -3.34
N SER A 128 -2.03 3.71 -4.64
CA SER A 128 -3.23 3.43 -5.43
C SER A 128 -3.55 1.96 -5.76
N GLY A 129 -2.63 1.02 -5.53
CA GLY A 129 -2.86 -0.41 -5.77
C GLY A 129 -3.03 -0.84 -7.23
N VAL A 130 -2.79 0.05 -8.19
CA VAL A 130 -2.75 -0.28 -9.63
C VAL A 130 -1.50 -1.11 -9.94
N GLN A 131 -1.57 -2.06 -10.87
CA GLN A 131 -0.52 -3.05 -11.22
C GLN A 131 0.05 -2.90 -12.66
N GLY A 132 1.32 -3.28 -12.92
CA GLY A 132 2.12 -3.10 -14.14
C GLY A 132 3.58 -2.58 -13.97
N PRO A 133 4.53 -2.91 -14.88
CA PRO A 133 5.89 -2.34 -14.93
C PRO A 133 5.97 -0.83 -15.26
N LEU A 134 4.81 -0.19 -15.43
CA LEU A 134 4.61 1.25 -15.57
C LEU A 134 3.86 1.84 -14.35
N GLU A 135 3.73 1.06 -13.27
CA GLU A 135 2.95 1.33 -12.06
C GLU A 135 3.23 2.70 -11.46
N SER A 136 2.15 3.48 -11.39
CA SER A 136 2.07 4.88 -10.98
C SER A 136 3.37 5.65 -11.18
N LEU A 137 3.55 6.22 -12.38
CA LEU A 137 4.15 7.55 -12.48
C LEU A 137 3.27 8.49 -11.65
N ASP A 138 3.48 8.46 -10.33
CA ASP A 138 2.89 9.42 -9.42
C ASP A 138 3.23 10.83 -9.89
N ALA A 139 2.52 11.82 -9.38
CA ALA A 139 2.67 13.18 -9.87
C ALA A 139 4.14 13.66 -9.85
N LEU A 140 4.91 13.23 -8.85
CA LEU A 140 6.29 13.65 -8.66
C LEU A 140 7.22 12.97 -9.67
N TYR A 141 7.14 11.65 -9.82
CA TYR A 141 7.97 10.89 -10.74
C TYR A 141 7.65 11.19 -12.20
N ALA A 142 6.37 11.50 -12.51
CA ALA A 142 5.99 11.98 -13.82
C ALA A 142 6.77 13.26 -14.20
N ARG A 143 7.03 14.15 -13.25
CA ARG A 143 7.74 15.43 -13.47
C ARG A 143 9.26 15.31 -13.33
N HIS A 144 9.74 14.41 -12.49
CA HIS A 144 11.13 14.29 -12.09
C HIS A 144 11.65 12.85 -12.25
N PRO A 145 11.65 12.29 -13.47
CA PRO A 145 11.92 10.86 -13.66
C PRO A 145 13.37 10.45 -13.32
N LEU A 146 14.32 11.38 -13.23
CA LEU A 146 15.71 11.05 -12.90
C LEU A 146 16.04 11.27 -11.42
N LEU A 147 15.39 12.24 -10.76
CA LEU A 147 15.74 12.66 -9.41
C LEU A 147 14.68 12.35 -8.35
N ALA A 148 13.44 12.03 -8.75
CA ALA A 148 12.40 11.72 -7.80
C ALA A 148 12.82 10.53 -6.93
N THR A 149 12.79 10.73 -5.61
CA THR A 149 12.98 9.62 -4.67
C THR A 149 11.84 8.63 -4.89
N PRO A 150 12.11 7.35 -5.20
CA PRO A 150 11.05 6.38 -5.51
C PRO A 150 10.18 6.12 -4.29
N TRP A 151 8.88 5.92 -4.51
CA TRP A 151 7.99 5.42 -3.46
C TRP A 151 8.21 3.91 -3.32
N VAL A 152 9.10 3.50 -2.42
CA VAL A 152 9.30 2.07 -2.14
C VAL A 152 8.39 1.67 -0.99
N ARG A 153 7.19 1.16 -1.33
CA ARG A 153 6.32 0.47 -0.39
C ARG A 153 6.40 -1.03 -0.66
N VAL A 154 7.12 -1.72 0.19
CA VAL A 154 7.27 -3.17 0.18
C VAL A 154 6.04 -3.77 0.84
N ARG A 155 5.25 -4.56 0.11
CA ARG A 155 4.13 -5.31 0.71
C ARG A 155 4.43 -6.81 0.69
N ARG A 156 4.01 -7.50 1.75
CA ARG A 156 4.10 -8.94 1.93
C ARG A 156 2.74 -9.44 2.40
N GLY A 157 2.18 -10.40 1.70
CA GLY A 157 0.87 -10.95 2.01
C GLY A 157 0.95 -12.42 2.32
N PHE A 158 0.16 -12.85 3.29
CA PHE A 158 -0.19 -14.26 3.50
C PHE A 158 -1.71 -14.35 3.62
N VAL A 159 -2.32 -15.37 3.02
CA VAL A 159 -3.76 -15.60 3.15
C VAL A 159 -3.99 -16.88 3.91
N TRP A 160 -4.72 -16.75 5.02
CA TRP A 160 -5.23 -17.89 5.76
C TRP A 160 -6.66 -18.20 5.34
N VAL A 161 -6.90 -19.43 4.88
CA VAL A 161 -8.24 -19.88 4.49
C VAL A 161 -8.78 -20.79 5.59
N ARG A 162 -9.88 -20.34 6.19
CA ARG A 162 -10.60 -21.11 7.21
C ARG A 162 -11.29 -22.32 6.55
N PRO A 163 -11.41 -23.45 7.26
CA PRO A 163 -12.26 -24.55 6.82
C PRO A 163 -13.71 -24.08 6.65
N ASP A 164 -14.27 -24.21 5.46
CA ASP A 164 -15.61 -23.71 5.12
C ASP A 164 -16.46 -24.70 4.31
N ASP A 165 -16.09 -25.98 4.32
CA ASP A 165 -16.88 -27.04 3.69
C ASP A 165 -18.11 -27.34 4.56
N LEU A 166 -19.26 -27.60 3.92
CA LEU A 166 -20.51 -28.07 4.54
C LEU A 166 -20.31 -29.22 5.54
N ARG A 167 -19.21 -29.98 5.40
CA ARG A 167 -18.93 -31.20 6.16
C ARG A 167 -17.69 -31.12 7.05
N PHE A 168 -16.97 -29.99 7.04
CA PHE A 168 -15.85 -29.69 7.93
C PHE A 168 -15.66 -28.17 7.94
N ALA A 169 -16.37 -27.51 8.84
CA ALA A 169 -16.43 -26.06 8.93
C ALA A 169 -15.83 -25.55 10.24
N SER A 170 -15.25 -24.36 10.17
CA SER A 170 -14.89 -23.55 11.34
C SER A 170 -16.12 -22.82 11.85
N ILE A 171 -16.69 -23.34 12.94
CA ILE A 171 -17.89 -22.81 13.61
C ILE A 171 -17.53 -21.98 14.86
N GLY A 172 -16.25 -21.98 15.22
CA GLY A 172 -15.68 -21.27 16.36
C GLY A 172 -15.25 -19.82 16.05
N PRO A 173 -14.89 -19.06 17.10
CA PRO A 173 -14.12 -17.84 16.91
C PRO A 173 -12.72 -18.17 16.39
N THR A 174 -12.19 -17.27 15.56
CA THR A 174 -10.80 -17.30 15.10
C THR A 174 -10.04 -16.13 15.72
N HIS A 175 -8.92 -16.43 16.37
CA HIS A 175 -8.00 -15.43 16.91
C HIS A 175 -6.75 -15.42 16.05
N VAL A 176 -6.45 -14.28 15.40
CA VAL A 176 -5.20 -14.13 14.66
C VAL A 176 -4.32 -13.14 15.40
N ARG A 177 -3.11 -13.56 15.75
CA ARG A 177 -2.06 -12.72 16.29
C ARG A 177 -0.93 -12.58 15.29
N VAL A 178 -0.56 -11.36 14.96
CA VAL A 178 0.60 -11.11 14.09
C VAL A 178 1.61 -10.25 14.82
N ARG A 179 2.83 -10.77 14.98
CA ARG A 179 4.00 -10.03 15.47
C ARG A 179 4.85 -9.61 14.28
N VAL A 180 5.14 -8.31 14.19
CA VAL A 180 5.88 -7.72 13.06
C VAL A 180 7.21 -7.12 13.52
N PRO A 181 8.26 -7.19 12.69
CA PRO A 181 9.54 -6.55 13.00
C PRO A 181 9.46 -5.03 12.86
N GLU A 182 10.50 -4.34 13.32
CA GLU A 182 10.55 -2.88 13.24
C GLU A 182 10.51 -2.35 11.80
N GLY A 183 9.80 -1.24 11.58
CA GLY A 183 9.58 -0.66 10.25
C GLY A 183 8.54 -1.38 9.39
N TRP A 184 7.99 -2.50 9.87
CA TRP A 184 6.86 -3.18 9.24
C TRP A 184 5.56 -2.85 9.96
N HIS A 185 4.48 -2.86 9.18
CA HIS A 185 3.16 -2.45 9.60
C HIS A 185 2.11 -3.34 8.99
N PRO A 186 1.07 -3.74 9.72
CA PRO A 186 -0.05 -4.43 9.10
C PRO A 186 -0.82 -3.56 8.12
N GLY A 187 -1.42 -4.22 7.13
CA GLY A 187 -2.47 -3.67 6.29
C GLY A 187 -3.76 -3.40 7.07
N ALA A 188 -4.67 -2.68 6.43
CA ALA A 188 -5.88 -2.13 7.04
C ALA A 188 -6.87 -3.18 7.59
N ASP A 189 -6.80 -4.42 7.10
CA ASP A 189 -7.73 -5.50 7.48
C ASP A 189 -7.45 -6.08 8.87
N LEU A 190 -6.25 -5.86 9.42
CA LEU A 190 -5.91 -6.25 10.79
C LEU A 190 -6.06 -5.03 11.72
N ARG A 191 -6.95 -5.14 12.71
CA ARG A 191 -7.09 -4.12 13.75
C ARG A 191 -5.89 -4.17 14.69
N ALA A 192 -5.20 -3.04 14.83
CA ALA A 192 -4.12 -2.91 15.79
C ALA A 192 -4.65 -2.69 17.21
N THR A 193 -4.14 -3.48 18.16
CA THR A 193 -4.28 -3.23 19.60
C THR A 193 -3.05 -2.47 20.11
N ASP A 194 -3.21 -1.70 21.20
CA ASP A 194 -2.19 -0.76 21.72
C ASP A 194 -0.84 -1.40 22.15
N GLU A 195 -0.73 -2.73 22.18
CA GLU A 195 0.57 -3.39 22.24
C GLU A 195 1.23 -3.31 20.86
N ALA A 196 2.01 -2.25 20.65
CA ALA A 196 2.47 -1.66 19.38
C ALA A 196 3.04 -2.57 18.27
N ARG A 197 3.09 -3.89 18.42
CA ARG A 197 3.55 -4.87 17.42
C ARG A 197 2.77 -6.19 17.41
N VAL A 198 1.71 -6.34 18.22
CA VAL A 198 0.84 -7.53 18.23
C VAL A 198 -0.55 -7.12 17.81
N LEU A 199 -1.06 -7.76 16.77
CA LEU A 199 -2.35 -7.43 16.18
C LEU A 199 -3.29 -8.57 16.42
N THR A 200 -4.41 -8.31 17.08
CA THR A 200 -5.40 -9.35 17.36
C THR A 200 -6.63 -9.13 16.50
N TYR A 201 -6.92 -10.10 15.64
CA TYR A 201 -8.19 -10.21 14.95
C TYR A 201 -9.05 -11.25 15.65
N GLU A 202 -10.23 -10.84 16.13
CA GLU A 202 -11.24 -11.73 16.67
C GLU A 202 -12.47 -11.72 15.78
N SER A 203 -12.87 -12.90 15.32
CA SER A 203 -14.06 -13.04 14.48
C SER A 203 -15.25 -13.61 15.26
N PRO A 204 -16.42 -12.93 15.30
CA PRO A 204 -17.64 -13.51 15.85
C PRO A 204 -18.17 -14.63 14.96
N ARG A 205 -18.77 -15.65 15.59
CA ARG A 205 -19.22 -16.92 14.95
C ARG A 205 -20.02 -16.75 13.65
N GLU A 206 -20.83 -15.71 13.53
CA GLU A 206 -21.91 -15.66 12.54
C GLU A 206 -21.53 -15.08 11.18
N ASN A 207 -20.39 -14.38 11.04
CA ASN A 207 -19.99 -13.73 9.78
C ASN A 207 -18.47 -13.68 9.55
N ALA A 208 -17.75 -14.62 10.15
CA ALA A 208 -16.30 -14.65 10.06
C ALA A 208 -15.83 -14.86 8.61
N PRO A 209 -14.94 -14.01 8.07
CA PRO A 209 -14.50 -14.10 6.69
C PRO A 209 -13.80 -15.43 6.45
N ARG A 210 -14.12 -16.07 5.33
CA ARG A 210 -13.52 -17.35 4.92
C ARG A 210 -12.01 -17.23 4.67
N ARG A 211 -11.59 -16.04 4.22
CA ARG A 211 -10.20 -15.68 3.95
C ARG A 211 -9.78 -14.58 4.90
N ILE A 212 -8.71 -14.80 5.64
CA ILE A 212 -8.07 -13.79 6.47
C ILE A 212 -6.77 -13.39 5.78
N GLY A 213 -6.78 -12.21 5.18
CA GLY A 213 -5.58 -11.61 4.62
C GLY A 213 -4.71 -11.04 5.74
N MET A 214 -3.46 -11.47 5.78
CA MET A 214 -2.41 -10.90 6.64
C MET A 214 -1.44 -10.17 5.74
N GLU A 215 -1.67 -8.88 5.56
CA GLU A 215 -0.78 -8.00 4.80
C GLU A 215 0.17 -7.29 5.76
N LEU A 216 1.45 -7.32 5.44
CA LEU A 216 2.54 -6.61 6.10
C LEU A 216 3.16 -5.65 5.10
N THR A 217 3.38 -4.42 5.51
CA THR A 217 3.88 -3.34 4.67
C THR A 217 5.08 -2.71 5.36
N ARG A 218 6.18 -2.57 4.61
CA ARG A 218 7.34 -1.79 4.99
C ARG A 218 7.52 -0.69 3.98
N GLY A 219 7.94 0.45 4.46
CA GLY A 219 7.96 1.68 3.70
C GLY A 219 7.45 2.79 4.58
N SER A 220 7.53 4.00 4.06
CA SER A 220 7.40 5.23 4.80
C SER A 220 6.00 5.47 5.37
N ARG A 221 5.64 4.75 6.43
CA ARG A 221 4.56 5.17 7.34
C ARG A 221 5.11 6.36 8.15
N GLY A 222 5.24 7.51 7.48
CA GLY A 222 5.87 8.71 8.05
C GLY A 222 6.61 9.60 7.06
N ASP A 223 7.19 9.05 5.98
CA ASP A 223 7.80 9.88 4.92
C ASP A 223 6.72 10.33 3.95
N PHE A 224 5.89 11.25 4.45
CA PHE A 224 4.97 12.03 3.62
C PHE A 224 5.75 12.79 2.55
N PHE A 225 7.00 13.14 2.82
CA PHE A 225 7.83 13.97 1.96
C PHE A 225 8.73 13.14 1.05
N ARG A 226 8.71 13.47 -0.23
CA ARG A 226 9.63 12.92 -1.23
C ARG A 226 10.33 14.02 -1.99
N HIS A 227 11.63 13.90 -2.16
CA HIS A 227 12.37 14.81 -3.02
C HIS A 227 11.98 14.54 -4.47
N GLY A 228 11.46 15.55 -5.18
CA GLY A 228 11.26 15.48 -6.62
C GLY A 228 12.54 15.87 -7.31
N GLY A 229 12.86 17.16 -7.25
CA GLY A 229 14.07 17.68 -7.85
C GLY A 229 13.91 19.14 -8.29
N PRO A 230 14.97 19.72 -8.84
CA PRO A 230 14.91 21.02 -9.49
C PRO A 230 14.14 20.94 -10.80
N PHE A 231 13.51 22.05 -11.17
CA PHE A 231 12.96 22.26 -12.50
C PHE A 231 13.33 23.64 -13.04
N LEU A 232 13.26 23.75 -14.36
CA LEU A 232 13.48 24.98 -15.11
C LEU A 232 12.27 25.23 -16.01
N ALA A 233 11.88 26.49 -16.19
CA ALA A 233 10.88 26.86 -17.18
C ALA A 233 11.25 28.16 -17.88
N LEU A 234 10.84 28.27 -19.15
CA LEU A 234 11.02 29.46 -19.97
C LEU A 234 9.75 29.71 -20.76
N GLY A 235 9.35 30.97 -20.86
CA GLY A 235 8.16 31.35 -21.58
C GLY A 235 7.98 32.86 -21.64
N GLY A 236 6.73 33.29 -21.61
CA GLY A 236 6.41 34.70 -21.62
C GLY A 236 5.18 35.04 -20.80
N THR A 237 5.10 36.31 -20.43
CA THR A 237 3.94 36.94 -19.82
C THR A 237 3.25 37.78 -20.87
N ILE A 238 1.93 37.67 -20.96
CA ILE A 238 1.13 38.52 -21.85
C ILE A 238 1.38 39.98 -21.43
N ASP A 239 1.77 40.81 -22.40
CA ASP A 239 2.09 42.23 -22.23
C ASP A 239 3.34 42.57 -21.37
N ALA A 240 4.11 41.58 -20.90
CA ALA A 240 5.29 41.81 -20.06
C ALA A 240 6.57 41.05 -20.48
N GLY A 241 6.58 40.41 -21.65
CA GLY A 241 7.81 39.89 -22.26
C GLY A 241 8.23 38.48 -21.80
N VAL A 242 9.54 38.22 -21.80
CA VAL A 242 10.11 36.88 -21.53
C VAL A 242 10.16 36.61 -20.04
N ARG A 243 9.89 35.37 -19.64
CA ARG A 243 9.92 34.93 -18.24
C ARG A 243 10.71 33.64 -18.08
N GLY A 244 11.69 33.67 -17.17
CA GLY A 244 12.42 32.50 -16.71
C GLY A 244 11.94 32.06 -15.34
N ARG A 245 11.98 30.75 -15.06
CA ARG A 245 11.66 30.19 -13.75
C ARG A 245 12.62 29.05 -13.40
N VAL A 246 13.05 29.02 -12.14
CA VAL A 246 13.74 27.88 -11.54
C VAL A 246 13.05 27.55 -10.22
N GLY A 247 12.91 26.26 -9.90
CA GLY A 247 12.30 25.87 -8.63
C GLY A 247 12.69 24.48 -8.20
N TYR A 248 12.18 24.07 -7.05
CA TYR A 248 12.37 22.73 -6.49
C TYR A 248 11.04 22.18 -6.01
N GLU A 249 10.79 20.89 -6.27
CA GLU A 249 9.57 20.19 -5.90
C GLU A 249 9.77 19.08 -4.88
N ILE A 250 8.80 18.96 -3.98
CA ILE A 250 8.67 17.91 -2.98
C ILE A 250 7.27 17.30 -3.12
N GLY A 251 7.19 15.98 -3.19
CA GLY A 251 5.92 15.25 -3.16
C GLY A 251 5.42 15.07 -1.73
N LEU A 252 4.11 15.20 -1.56
CA LEU A 252 3.34 14.91 -0.36
C LEU A 252 2.32 13.81 -0.67
N GLY A 253 2.69 12.56 -0.41
CA GLY A 253 1.92 11.41 -0.89
C GLY A 253 1.95 11.28 -2.41
N GLU A 254 0.88 10.76 -3.01
CA GLU A 254 0.82 10.50 -4.47
C GLU A 254 0.43 11.70 -5.34
N PHE A 255 -0.36 12.63 -4.79
CA PHE A 255 -1.06 13.64 -5.57
C PHE A 255 -0.69 15.07 -5.23
N VAL A 256 -0.18 15.30 -4.02
CA VAL A 256 0.13 16.66 -3.55
C VAL A 256 1.58 16.94 -3.85
N LEU A 257 1.87 18.10 -4.43
CA LEU A 257 3.20 18.60 -4.63
C LEU A 257 3.34 19.93 -3.91
N VAL A 258 4.49 20.14 -3.28
CA VAL A 258 4.88 21.42 -2.68
C VAL A 258 6.12 21.89 -3.41
N SER A 259 6.15 23.16 -3.78
CA SER A 259 7.33 23.72 -4.42
C SER A 259 7.63 25.13 -3.98
N VAL A 260 8.87 25.53 -4.21
CA VAL A 260 9.30 26.92 -4.16
C VAL A 260 9.96 27.22 -5.50
N ALA A 261 9.51 28.29 -6.14
CA ALA A 261 10.02 28.75 -7.43
C ALA A 261 10.46 30.22 -7.36
N VAL A 262 11.46 30.56 -8.16
CA VAL A 262 11.90 31.92 -8.44
C VAL A 262 11.64 32.19 -9.91
N ASP A 263 10.77 33.15 -10.20
CA ASP A 263 10.57 33.71 -11.54
C ASP A 263 11.41 34.97 -11.73
N THR A 264 11.86 35.24 -12.96
CA THR A 264 12.52 36.48 -13.34
C THR A 264 12.10 36.92 -14.75
N ASP A 265 12.02 38.23 -14.95
CA ASP A 265 11.88 38.87 -16.27
C ASP A 265 13.25 39.14 -16.95
N PHE A 266 14.36 38.80 -16.27
CA PHE A 266 15.73 39.10 -16.66
C PHE A 266 16.12 40.58 -16.67
N GLU A 267 15.26 41.47 -16.17
CA GLU A 267 15.50 42.91 -16.14
C GLU A 267 15.65 43.39 -14.70
N GLU A 268 14.56 43.51 -13.95
CA GLU A 268 14.56 44.20 -12.65
C GLU A 268 13.82 43.45 -11.55
N GLN A 269 13.05 42.41 -11.90
CA GLN A 269 12.13 41.75 -10.99
C GLN A 269 12.47 40.27 -10.78
N ALA A 270 12.39 39.85 -9.50
CA ALA A 270 12.31 38.46 -9.11
C ALA A 270 11.01 38.19 -8.35
N ILE A 271 10.37 37.05 -8.58
CA ILE A 271 9.18 36.63 -7.83
C ILE A 271 9.48 35.30 -7.17
N VAL A 272 9.42 35.25 -5.83
CA VAL A 272 9.57 34.00 -5.08
C VAL A 272 8.18 33.48 -4.73
N THR A 273 7.89 32.22 -5.08
CA THR A 273 6.55 31.64 -4.93
C THR A 273 6.63 30.26 -4.27
N PRO A 274 6.34 30.14 -2.96
CA PRO A 274 5.88 28.87 -2.40
C PRO A 274 4.50 28.52 -2.95
N GLN A 275 4.29 27.26 -3.33
CA GLN A 275 3.02 26.77 -3.86
C GLN A 275 2.73 25.32 -3.46
N VAL A 276 1.44 24.99 -3.49
CA VAL A 276 0.90 23.64 -3.35
C VAL A 276 0.08 23.31 -4.60
N GLU A 277 0.29 22.13 -5.16
CA GLU A 277 -0.41 21.62 -6.33
C GLU A 277 -1.04 20.26 -6.04
N LEU A 278 -2.19 20.02 -6.64
CA LEU A 278 -2.76 18.69 -6.82
C LEU A 278 -2.53 18.25 -8.26
N ALA A 279 -1.98 17.07 -8.45
CA ALA A 279 -1.60 16.55 -9.76
C ALA A 279 -2.12 15.12 -9.96
N SER A 280 -2.60 14.82 -11.17
CA SER A 280 -3.10 13.50 -11.53
C SER A 280 -1.95 12.53 -11.82
N TRP A 281 -2.22 11.22 -11.68
CA TRP A 281 -1.30 10.19 -12.17
C TRP A 281 -1.07 10.34 -13.68
N GLY A 282 0.18 10.24 -14.12
CA GLY A 282 0.55 10.46 -15.53
C GLY A 282 0.08 9.37 -16.50
N MET A 283 -0.46 8.25 -16.00
CA MET A 283 -0.97 7.16 -16.84
C MET A 283 -2.47 7.18 -17.08
N VAL A 284 -3.26 7.76 -16.18
CA VAL A 284 -4.73 7.79 -16.35
C VAL A 284 -5.14 8.91 -17.30
N LEU A 285 -4.41 10.02 -17.25
CA LEU A 285 -4.55 11.14 -18.16
C LEU A 285 -3.15 11.44 -18.71
N ILE A 286 -2.96 11.25 -20.01
CA ILE A 286 -1.79 11.76 -20.73
C ILE A 286 -2.27 13.01 -21.47
N PRO A 287 -1.78 14.21 -21.12
CA PRO A 287 -0.77 14.52 -20.10
C PRO A 287 -1.28 14.44 -18.65
N SER A 288 -0.37 14.27 -17.69
CA SER A 288 -0.65 14.48 -16.26
C SER A 288 -1.08 15.94 -16.07
N LEU A 289 -2.22 16.16 -15.44
CA LEU A 289 -2.75 17.50 -15.20
C LEU A 289 -2.52 17.90 -13.75
N SER A 290 -2.17 19.17 -13.52
CA SER A 290 -2.19 19.74 -12.17
C SER A 290 -2.92 21.06 -12.09
N LEU A 291 -3.35 21.35 -10.86
CA LEU A 291 -3.86 22.64 -10.45
C LEU A 291 -3.30 22.96 -9.06
N GLY A 292 -2.78 24.16 -8.89
CA GLY A 292 -2.25 24.61 -7.62
C GLY A 292 -2.47 26.07 -7.35
N VAL A 293 -2.13 26.43 -6.12
CA VAL A 293 -2.19 27.79 -5.59
C VAL A 293 -0.89 28.13 -4.90
N GLY A 294 -0.45 29.37 -5.03
CA GLY A 294 0.80 29.86 -4.45
C GLY A 294 0.72 31.29 -3.95
N VAL A 295 1.74 31.70 -3.21
CA VAL A 295 1.87 33.05 -2.66
C VAL A 295 3.09 33.73 -3.30
N PRO A 296 2.94 34.35 -4.48
CA PRO A 296 4.04 35.04 -5.13
C PRO A 296 4.42 36.30 -4.34
N VAL A 297 5.71 36.47 -4.07
CA VAL A 297 6.30 37.63 -3.43
C VAL A 297 7.21 38.31 -4.43
N ARG A 298 6.84 39.52 -4.86
CA ARG A 298 7.62 40.33 -5.79
C ARG A 298 8.75 41.03 -5.03
N VAL A 299 9.97 40.77 -5.47
CA VAL A 299 11.19 41.41 -4.98
C VAL A 299 11.74 42.26 -6.13
N THR A 300 11.66 43.58 -5.96
CA THR A 300 12.16 44.55 -6.93
C THR A 300 13.48 45.13 -6.43
N SER A 301 14.39 45.43 -7.36
CA SER A 301 15.71 46.00 -7.04
C SER A 301 15.70 47.51 -6.78
N THR A 302 14.61 48.19 -7.12
CA THR A 302 14.45 49.65 -6.97
C THR A 302 13.85 50.01 -5.61
N GLU A 303 14.49 50.94 -4.88
CA GLU A 303 14.05 51.40 -3.55
C GLU A 303 12.63 51.98 -3.53
N ASP A 304 12.12 52.46 -4.66
CA ASP A 304 10.81 53.11 -4.77
C ASP A 304 9.62 52.14 -4.85
N HIS A 305 9.87 50.83 -4.99
CA HIS A 305 8.83 49.81 -5.11
C HIS A 305 8.89 48.82 -3.95
N PRO A 306 7.99 48.95 -2.94
CA PRO A 306 7.96 48.01 -1.83
C PRO A 306 7.61 46.61 -2.32
N SER A 307 8.14 45.58 -1.66
CA SER A 307 7.80 44.18 -1.99
C SER A 307 6.29 43.96 -1.89
N THR A 308 5.71 43.39 -2.94
CA THR A 308 4.27 43.11 -2.99
C THR A 308 3.99 41.62 -2.89
N VAL A 309 2.88 41.28 -2.24
CA VAL A 309 2.43 39.90 -2.03
C VAL A 309 1.14 39.68 -2.82
N GLY A 310 1.13 38.62 -3.62
CA GLY A 310 0.01 38.28 -4.49
C GLY A 310 -0.55 36.89 -4.20
N ILE A 311 -1.40 36.43 -5.12
CA ILE A 311 -1.96 35.09 -5.17
C ILE A 311 -1.67 34.53 -6.56
N ARG A 312 -1.10 33.32 -6.63
CA ARG A 312 -0.91 32.58 -7.88
C ARG A 312 -1.91 31.46 -7.98
N ILE A 313 -2.52 31.32 -9.16
CA ILE A 313 -3.15 30.09 -9.61
C ILE A 313 -2.27 29.50 -10.71
N GLU A 314 -1.91 28.24 -10.58
CA GLU A 314 -1.08 27.52 -11.56
C GLU A 314 -1.80 26.29 -12.06
N SER A 315 -1.77 26.08 -13.37
CA SER A 315 -2.21 24.82 -13.98
C SER A 315 -1.11 24.29 -14.89
N SER A 316 -0.95 22.97 -14.94
CA SER A 316 0.05 22.36 -15.81
C SER A 316 -0.45 21.12 -16.52
N ALA A 317 0.13 20.87 -17.69
CA ALA A 317 -0.02 19.66 -18.47
C ALA A 317 1.37 19.06 -18.70
N THR A 318 1.66 17.95 -18.03
CA THR A 318 2.98 17.30 -17.96
C THR A 318 3.02 16.02 -18.79
N PHE A 319 3.95 15.96 -19.73
CA PHE A 319 4.33 14.81 -20.54
C PHE A 319 5.71 14.32 -20.10
N PHE A 320 5.74 13.45 -19.09
CA PHE A 320 6.99 13.05 -18.43
C PHE A 320 7.77 14.29 -17.94
N ALA A 321 9.09 14.34 -18.14
CA ALA A 321 9.93 15.45 -17.69
C ALA A 321 9.54 16.82 -18.28
N ALA A 322 8.75 16.89 -19.35
CA ALA A 322 8.38 18.16 -20.01
C ALA A 322 6.93 18.56 -19.69
N ALA A 323 6.67 19.84 -19.47
CA ALA A 323 5.33 20.34 -19.17
C ALA A 323 5.04 21.70 -19.81
N PHE A 324 3.75 21.98 -20.02
CA PHE A 324 3.24 23.32 -20.25
C PHE A 324 2.62 23.84 -18.95
N VAL A 325 2.99 25.05 -18.55
CA VAL A 325 2.52 25.68 -17.31
C VAL A 325 1.85 27.01 -17.66
N ALA A 326 0.64 27.21 -17.15
CA ALA A 326 -0.06 28.48 -17.21
C ALA A 326 -0.24 29.02 -15.79
N THR A 327 0.17 30.26 -15.56
CA THR A 327 0.06 30.93 -14.25
C THR A 327 -0.69 32.24 -14.34
N LEU A 328 -1.62 32.44 -13.42
CA LEU A 328 -2.29 33.72 -13.18
C LEU A 328 -1.83 34.26 -11.83
N ASP A 329 -1.04 35.34 -11.86
CA ASP A 329 -0.63 36.09 -10.68
C ASP A 329 -1.58 37.27 -10.49
N VAL A 330 -2.19 37.40 -9.32
CA VAL A 330 -3.05 38.53 -8.96
C VAL A 330 -2.38 39.30 -7.82
N TRP A 331 -2.32 40.62 -7.95
CA TRP A 331 -1.66 41.54 -7.00
C TRP A 331 -2.69 42.50 -6.40
N PRO A 332 -3.41 42.11 -5.33
CA PRO A 332 -4.55 42.88 -4.83
C PRO A 332 -4.20 44.29 -4.37
N GLY A 333 -2.98 44.49 -3.85
CA GLY A 333 -2.51 45.80 -3.40
C GLY A 333 -2.30 46.81 -4.53
N GLU A 334 -2.10 46.32 -5.76
CA GLU A 334 -1.85 47.15 -6.95
C GLU A 334 -3.06 47.18 -7.90
N GLY A 335 -4.00 46.25 -7.73
CA GLY A 335 -5.12 46.07 -8.67
C GLY A 335 -4.68 45.49 -10.01
N ASP A 336 -3.57 44.76 -10.03
CA ASP A 336 -2.92 44.24 -11.24
C ASP A 336 -2.99 42.71 -11.32
N PHE A 337 -2.85 42.17 -12.54
CA PHE A 337 -2.72 40.74 -12.78
C PHE A 337 -1.78 40.44 -13.94
N ALA A 338 -1.10 39.29 -13.88
CA ALA A 338 -0.22 38.81 -14.93
C ALA A 338 -0.56 37.37 -15.30
N LEU A 339 -0.73 37.13 -16.61
CA LEU A 339 -0.92 35.80 -17.18
C LEU A 339 0.35 35.36 -17.92
N SER A 340 0.94 34.24 -17.51
CA SER A 340 2.15 33.70 -18.14
C SER A 340 1.93 32.26 -18.63
N ILE A 341 2.62 31.92 -19.71
CA ILE A 341 2.67 30.57 -20.28
C ILE A 341 4.14 30.18 -20.41
N LEU A 342 4.53 29.05 -19.84
CA LEU A 342 5.91 28.56 -19.82
C LEU A 342 5.99 27.11 -20.30
N GLY A 343 7.06 26.79 -21.02
CA GLY A 343 7.53 25.42 -21.18
C GLY A 343 8.46 25.07 -20.03
N ARG A 344 8.21 23.95 -19.36
CA ARG A 344 8.93 23.49 -18.16
C ARG A 344 9.61 22.16 -18.41
N VAL A 345 10.79 21.96 -17.81
CA VAL A 345 11.47 20.67 -17.72
C VAL A 345 11.85 20.39 -16.27
N GLY A 346 11.44 19.23 -15.74
CA GLY A 346 11.93 18.69 -14.48
C GLY A 346 13.08 17.71 -14.70
N LEU A 347 14.03 17.70 -13.76
CA LEU A 347 15.15 16.74 -13.74
C LEU A 347 14.76 15.54 -12.89
#